data_AF-A0A1A3KKG9-F1
#
_entry.id   AF-A0A1A3KKG9-F1
#
_cell.length_a   1.000
_cell.length_b   1.000
_cell.length_c   1.000
_cell.angle_alpha   90.00
_cell.angle_beta   90.00
_cell.angle_gamma   90.00
#
_symmetry.space_group_name_H-M   'P 1'
#
loop_
_entity.id
_entity.type
_entity.pdbx_description
1 polymer ?
#
loop_
_entity_poly.entity_id
_entity_poly.type
_entity_poly.pdbx_seq_one_letter_code
_entity_poly.pdbx_strand_id
1 'polypeptide(L)'
;MKLLTLSEFATAAAAAVQASGAVPENRQAKPIPAERMVRYYTARGLLPRPGNRGRALTYGRSHLIRLVAIKRLQGQGLSLEEIAERLDGMTAAQEEALAAIPEAAMPANLGDPEPTPEPARAAGPFWRMAPKAPEPAAEPAVTNLQAVRLSDTVTLLVDGDGLPSLDALRHAAAPLLDLIAHTRKDSS
;
A
#
# COMPACT_ATOMS: atom_id res chain seq x y z
N MET A 1 6.36 -35.43 -3.47
CA MET A 1 5.39 -34.38 -3.07
C MET A 1 4.83 -33.71 -4.31
N LYS A 2 3.50 -33.53 -4.39
CA LYS A 2 2.81 -32.84 -5.49
C LYS A 2 2.79 -31.34 -5.23
N LEU A 3 2.96 -30.53 -6.27
CA LEU A 3 2.74 -29.08 -6.27
C LEU A 3 1.79 -28.73 -7.39
N LEU A 4 0.92 -27.75 -7.17
CA LEU A 4 -0.13 -27.36 -8.10
C LEU A 4 0.31 -26.15 -8.93
N THR A 5 -0.04 -26.16 -10.22
CA THR A 5 -0.01 -24.95 -11.05
C THR A 5 -1.10 -23.97 -10.59
N LEU A 6 -1.08 -22.73 -11.09
CA LEU A 6 -2.08 -21.72 -10.74
C LEU A 6 -3.53 -22.20 -10.98
N SER A 7 -3.78 -22.84 -12.12
CA SER A 7 -5.12 -23.29 -12.49
C SER A 7 -5.59 -24.43 -11.58
N GLU A 8 -4.75 -25.45 -11.40
CA GLU A 8 -5.02 -26.56 -10.48
C GLU A 8 -5.21 -26.10 -9.04
N PHE A 9 -4.41 -25.11 -8.61
CA PHE A 9 -4.52 -24.52 -7.29
C PHE A 9 -5.84 -23.76 -7.11
N ALA A 10 -6.27 -22.98 -8.10
CA ALA A 10 -7.55 -22.28 -8.04
C ALA A 10 -8.73 -23.27 -7.91
N THR A 11 -8.70 -24.37 -8.66
CA THR A 11 -9.70 -25.45 -8.55
C THR A 11 -9.67 -26.11 -7.18
N ALA A 12 -8.50 -26.49 -6.67
CA ALA A 12 -8.35 -27.10 -5.35
C ALA A 12 -8.81 -26.15 -4.23
N ALA A 13 -8.47 -24.87 -4.34
CA ALA A 13 -8.91 -23.82 -3.43
C ALA A 13 -10.42 -23.65 -3.42
N ALA A 14 -11.08 -23.69 -4.58
CA ALA A 14 -12.53 -23.64 -4.66
C ALA A 14 -13.19 -24.82 -3.93
N ALA A 15 -12.71 -26.04 -4.16
CA ALA A 15 -13.21 -27.23 -3.49
C ALA A 15 -13.00 -27.17 -1.97
N ALA A 16 -11.81 -26.74 -1.52
CA ALA A 16 -11.49 -26.62 -0.09
C ALA A 16 -12.33 -25.54 0.62
N VAL A 17 -12.59 -24.40 -0.03
CA VAL A 17 -13.46 -23.35 0.50
C VAL A 17 -14.90 -23.83 0.64
N GLN A 18 -15.41 -24.56 -0.35
CA GLN A 18 -16.76 -25.15 -0.28
C GLN A 18 -16.86 -26.21 0.83
N ALA A 19 -15.91 -27.13 0.89
CA ALA A 19 -15.92 -28.23 1.86
C ALA A 19 -15.74 -27.77 3.31
N SER A 20 -14.99 -26.69 3.53
CA SER A 20 -14.81 -26.09 4.87
C SER A 20 -16.02 -25.29 5.33
N GLY A 21 -17.00 -25.01 4.46
CA GLY A 21 -18.10 -24.09 4.80
C GLY A 21 -17.62 -22.65 4.98
N ALA A 22 -16.42 -22.31 4.49
CA ALA A 22 -15.90 -20.94 4.43
C ALA A 22 -16.56 -20.14 3.28
N VAL A 23 -17.83 -20.40 3.00
CA VAL A 23 -18.61 -19.69 1.99
C VAL A 23 -19.02 -18.36 2.60
N PRO A 24 -18.74 -17.22 1.94
CA PRO A 24 -19.22 -15.93 2.43
C PRO A 24 -20.76 -15.92 2.40
N GLU A 25 -21.40 -15.56 3.52
CA GLU A 25 -22.82 -15.16 3.52
C GLU A 25 -23.05 -13.86 2.73
N ASN A 26 -21.96 -13.15 2.40
CA ASN A 26 -22.00 -11.88 1.71
C ASN A 26 -22.25 -12.05 0.20
N ARG A 27 -23.43 -11.64 -0.27
CA ARG A 27 -23.89 -11.64 -1.68
C ARG A 27 -22.93 -11.00 -2.70
N GLN A 28 -21.94 -10.22 -2.24
CA GLN A 28 -20.97 -9.50 -3.07
C GLN A 28 -19.68 -10.28 -3.36
N ALA A 29 -19.38 -11.33 -2.61
CA ALA A 29 -18.15 -12.10 -2.80
C ALA A 29 -18.38 -13.21 -3.83
N LYS A 30 -17.63 -13.19 -4.94
CA LYS A 30 -17.65 -14.29 -5.91
C LYS A 30 -17.26 -15.60 -5.20
N PRO A 31 -18.12 -16.64 -5.23
CA PRO A 31 -17.98 -17.83 -4.38
C PRO A 31 -16.81 -18.75 -4.77
N ILE A 32 -16.18 -18.50 -5.93
CA ILE A 32 -15.14 -19.36 -6.48
C ILE A 32 -13.82 -18.57 -6.56
N PRO A 33 -12.77 -19.01 -5.84
CA PRO A 33 -11.40 -18.55 -6.07
C PRO A 33 -11.02 -18.72 -7.55
N ALA A 34 -11.01 -17.60 -8.28
CA ALA A 34 -10.53 -17.57 -9.66
C ALA A 34 -9.02 -17.29 -9.69
N GLU A 35 -8.33 -17.69 -10.76
CA GLU A 35 -6.88 -17.47 -10.93
C GLU A 35 -6.46 -16.02 -10.69
N ARG A 36 -7.29 -15.05 -11.11
CA ARG A 36 -7.07 -13.61 -10.86
C ARG A 36 -6.96 -13.25 -9.38
N MET A 37 -7.75 -13.91 -8.52
CA MET A 37 -7.76 -13.68 -7.08
C MET A 37 -6.49 -14.23 -6.45
N VAL A 38 -6.08 -15.45 -6.86
CA VAL A 38 -4.82 -16.05 -6.40
C VAL A 38 -3.64 -15.15 -6.76
N ARG A 39 -3.57 -14.67 -8.02
CA ARG A 39 -2.53 -13.73 -8.45
C ARG A 39 -2.57 -12.43 -7.66
N TYR A 40 -3.76 -11.88 -7.43
CA TYR A 40 -3.95 -10.64 -6.65
C TYR A 40 -3.47 -10.79 -5.19
N TYR A 41 -3.83 -11.89 -4.51
CA TYR A 41 -3.36 -12.16 -3.16
C TYR A 41 -1.86 -12.45 -3.09
N THR A 42 -1.32 -13.15 -4.09
CA THR A 42 0.12 -13.37 -4.21
C THR A 42 0.87 -12.04 -4.38
N ALA A 43 0.39 -11.17 -5.27
CA ALA A 43 1.00 -9.86 -5.53
C ALA A 43 0.95 -8.93 -4.30
N ARG A 44 -0.12 -9.01 -3.49
CA ARG A 44 -0.24 -8.25 -2.23
C ARG A 44 0.50 -8.87 -1.05
N GLY A 45 1.15 -10.03 -1.23
CA GLY A 45 1.85 -10.74 -0.15
C GLY A 45 0.93 -11.37 0.90
N LEU A 46 -0.36 -11.56 0.58
CA LEU A 46 -1.32 -12.24 1.45
C LEU A 46 -1.13 -13.75 1.46
N LEU A 47 -0.61 -14.29 0.35
CA LEU A 47 -0.20 -15.68 0.25
C LEU A 47 1.33 -15.77 0.37
N PRO A 48 1.85 -16.87 0.96
CA PRO A 48 3.27 -17.19 0.87
C PRO A 48 3.76 -17.12 -0.58
N ARG A 49 5.04 -16.79 -0.76
CA ARG A 49 5.62 -16.71 -2.10
C ARG A 49 5.58 -18.11 -2.74
N PRO A 50 4.94 -18.26 -3.92
CA PRO A 50 4.90 -19.54 -4.60
C PRO A 50 6.29 -19.96 -5.04
N GLY A 51 6.51 -21.28 -5.08
CA GLY A 51 7.72 -21.84 -5.65
C GLY A 51 7.73 -21.70 -7.17
N ASN A 52 8.88 -21.94 -7.79
CA ASN A 52 9.02 -21.90 -9.25
C ASN A 52 9.34 -23.30 -9.79
N ARG A 53 8.67 -23.70 -10.87
CA ARG A 53 9.04 -24.85 -11.69
C ARG A 53 9.23 -24.38 -13.13
N GLY A 54 10.48 -24.09 -13.49
CA GLY A 54 10.81 -23.43 -14.76
C GLY A 54 10.17 -22.04 -14.83
N ARG A 55 9.31 -21.81 -15.83
CA ARG A 55 8.58 -20.54 -16.00
C ARG A 55 7.23 -20.48 -15.27
N ALA A 56 6.80 -21.58 -14.65
CA ALA A 56 5.50 -21.68 -13.99
C ALA A 56 5.62 -21.52 -12.47
N LEU A 57 4.66 -20.80 -11.87
CA LEU A 57 4.49 -20.72 -10.43
C LEU A 57 3.84 -22.01 -9.91
N THR A 58 4.27 -22.43 -8.73
CA THR A 58 3.81 -23.64 -8.06
C THR A 58 3.35 -23.35 -6.63
N TYR A 59 2.22 -23.94 -6.27
CA TYR A 59 1.54 -23.73 -5.00
C TYR A 59 1.45 -25.07 -4.25
N GLY A 60 1.56 -24.97 -2.93
CA GLY A 60 1.59 -26.10 -2.01
C GLY A 60 0.49 -26.08 -0.95
N ARG A 61 0.64 -26.95 0.06
CA ARG A 61 -0.32 -27.10 1.17
C ARG A 61 -0.51 -25.80 1.95
N SER A 62 0.58 -25.14 2.31
CA SER A 62 0.55 -23.89 3.09
C SER A 62 -0.21 -22.78 2.34
N HIS A 63 -0.10 -22.73 1.01
CA HIS A 63 -0.84 -21.78 0.19
C HIS A 63 -2.35 -22.03 0.23
N LEU A 64 -2.75 -23.31 0.24
CA LEU A 64 -4.15 -23.72 0.25
C LEU A 64 -4.79 -23.40 1.60
N ILE A 65 -4.08 -23.69 2.70
CA ILE A 65 -4.47 -23.34 4.07
C ILE A 65 -4.70 -21.82 4.19
N ARG A 66 -3.71 -21.02 3.80
CA ARG A 66 -3.79 -19.55 3.86
C ARG A 66 -4.97 -19.00 3.09
N LEU A 67 -5.21 -19.51 1.88
CA LEU A 67 -6.32 -19.04 1.05
C LEU A 67 -7.68 -19.34 1.68
N VAL A 68 -7.88 -20.55 2.22
CA VAL A 68 -9.14 -20.91 2.89
C VAL A 68 -9.33 -20.08 4.17
N ALA A 69 -8.27 -19.86 4.95
CA ALA A 69 -8.30 -19.00 6.12
C ALA A 69 -8.71 -17.55 5.76
N ILE A 70 -8.11 -16.98 4.70
CA ILE A 70 -8.51 -15.67 4.15
C ILE A 70 -10.00 -15.67 3.82
N LYS A 71 -10.50 -16.69 3.13
CA LYS A 71 -11.91 -16.76 2.72
C LYS A 71 -12.87 -16.85 3.89
N ARG A 72 -12.51 -17.60 4.94
CA ARG A 72 -13.32 -17.68 6.16
C ARG A 72 -13.39 -16.33 6.88
N LEU A 73 -12.27 -15.62 7.00
CA LEU A 73 -12.25 -14.28 7.60
C LEU A 73 -13.01 -13.24 6.74
N GLN A 74 -12.94 -13.33 5.42
CA GLN A 74 -13.78 -12.53 4.53
C GLN A 74 -15.27 -12.81 4.72
N GLY A 75 -15.64 -14.07 4.97
CA GLY A 75 -17.01 -14.46 5.32
C GLY A 75 -17.49 -13.85 6.63
N GLN A 76 -16.58 -13.55 7.56
CA GLN A 76 -16.85 -12.84 8.82
C GLN A 76 -16.93 -11.31 8.64
N GLY A 77 -16.75 -10.80 7.41
CA GLY A 77 -16.84 -9.37 7.10
C GLY A 77 -15.56 -8.57 7.27
N LEU A 78 -14.42 -9.22 7.56
CA LEU A 78 -13.14 -8.51 7.71
C LEU A 78 -12.64 -8.01 6.35
N SER A 79 -12.05 -6.82 6.37
CA SER A 79 -11.31 -6.25 5.24
C SER A 79 -10.02 -7.01 4.98
N LEU A 80 -9.44 -6.85 3.80
CA LEU A 80 -8.18 -7.51 3.45
C LEU A 80 -6.99 -7.05 4.31
N GLU A 81 -7.04 -5.84 4.85
CA GLU A 81 -5.99 -5.29 5.73
C GLU A 81 -6.05 -5.94 7.11
N GLU A 82 -7.24 -5.98 7.73
CA GLU A 82 -7.47 -6.67 9.00
C GLU A 82 -7.14 -8.17 8.90
N ILE A 83 -7.47 -8.80 7.76
CA ILE A 83 -7.10 -10.18 7.49
C ILE A 83 -5.58 -10.35 7.47
N ALA A 84 -4.85 -9.46 6.80
CA ALA A 84 -3.41 -9.54 6.71
C ALA A 84 -2.76 -9.44 8.10
N GLU A 85 -3.19 -8.47 8.92
CA GLU A 85 -2.68 -8.27 10.28
C GLU A 85 -2.96 -9.48 11.16
N ARG A 86 -4.20 -9.99 11.12
CA ARG A 86 -4.60 -11.14 11.92
C ARG A 86 -3.80 -12.39 11.57
N LEU A 87 -3.56 -12.62 10.28
CA LEU A 87 -2.86 -13.81 9.81
C LEU A 87 -1.32 -13.70 9.98
N ASP A 88 -0.74 -12.50 10.05
CA ASP A 88 0.70 -12.31 10.28
C ASP A 88 1.12 -12.66 11.72
N GLY A 89 0.20 -12.56 12.69
CA GLY A 89 0.43 -12.98 14.07
C GLY A 89 0.15 -14.46 14.37
N MET A 90 -0.28 -15.25 13.38
CA MET A 90 -0.67 -16.65 13.56
C MET A 90 0.49 -17.61 13.31
N THR A 91 0.56 -18.65 14.14
CA THR A 91 1.36 -19.84 13.85
C THR A 91 0.71 -20.69 12.76
N ALA A 92 1.51 -21.53 12.09
CA ALA A 92 0.99 -22.45 11.06
C ALA A 92 -0.16 -23.34 11.57
N ALA A 93 -0.07 -23.82 12.82
CA ALA A 93 -1.11 -24.63 13.44
C ALA A 93 -2.41 -23.85 13.68
N GLN A 94 -2.32 -22.59 14.12
CA GLN A 94 -3.49 -21.72 14.29
C GLN A 94 -4.15 -21.40 12.96
N GLU A 95 -3.35 -21.17 11.91
CA GLU A 95 -3.86 -20.92 10.57
C GLU A 95 -4.54 -22.15 9.97
N GLU A 96 -3.96 -23.34 10.17
CA GLU A 96 -4.57 -24.62 9.74
C GLU A 96 -5.89 -24.88 10.47
N ALA A 97 -5.94 -24.63 11.79
CA ALA A 97 -7.17 -24.70 12.57
C ALA A 97 -8.22 -23.67 12.08
N LEU A 98 -7.79 -22.45 11.74
CA LEU A 98 -8.68 -21.43 11.17
C LEU A 98 -9.16 -21.80 9.78
N ALA A 99 -8.36 -22.51 8.97
CA ALA A 99 -8.78 -22.97 7.64
C ALA A 99 -9.75 -24.16 7.74
N ALA A 100 -9.62 -25.02 8.76
CA ALA A 100 -10.46 -26.19 9.03
C ALA A 100 -10.89 -26.94 7.75
N ILE A 101 -9.90 -27.24 6.91
CA ILE A 101 -10.12 -27.94 5.64
C ILE A 101 -10.29 -29.43 5.97
N PRO A 102 -11.41 -30.07 5.60
CA PRO A 102 -11.57 -31.51 5.77
C PRO A 102 -10.48 -32.27 5.00
N GLU A 103 -9.97 -33.37 5.56
CA GLU A 103 -8.90 -34.16 4.92
C GLU A 103 -9.30 -34.64 3.52
N ALA A 104 -10.58 -34.99 3.32
CA ALA A 104 -11.12 -35.38 2.01
C ALA A 104 -11.06 -34.27 0.94
N ALA A 105 -10.99 -33.01 1.36
CA ALA A 105 -10.88 -31.85 0.47
C ALA A 105 -9.42 -31.41 0.23
N MET A 106 -8.46 -32.01 0.94
CA MET A 106 -7.03 -31.81 0.70
C MET A 106 -6.56 -32.69 -0.47
N PRO A 107 -5.89 -32.13 -1.48
CA PRO A 107 -5.29 -32.93 -2.54
C PRO A 107 -4.25 -33.92 -1.99
N ALA A 108 -4.36 -35.19 -2.37
CA ALA A 108 -3.43 -36.23 -1.91
C ALA A 108 -1.97 -35.89 -2.26
N ASN A 109 -1.06 -36.16 -1.32
CA ASN A 109 0.39 -35.90 -1.43
C ASN A 109 0.77 -34.44 -1.73
N LEU A 110 -0.10 -33.47 -1.45
CA LEU A 110 0.21 -32.05 -1.57
C LEU A 110 1.29 -31.67 -0.55
N GLY A 111 2.48 -31.35 -1.05
CA GLY A 111 3.57 -30.83 -0.23
C GLY A 111 3.67 -29.32 -0.33
N ASP A 112 4.70 -28.76 0.26
CA ASP A 112 5.08 -27.37 0.05
C ASP A 112 6.27 -27.28 -0.90
N PRO A 113 6.32 -26.22 -1.73
CA PRO A 113 7.53 -25.96 -2.52
C PRO A 113 8.69 -25.75 -1.55
N GLU A 114 9.90 -26.19 -1.94
CA GLU A 114 11.07 -25.89 -1.12
C GLU A 114 11.17 -24.37 -0.94
N PRO A 115 11.38 -23.89 0.30
CA PRO A 115 11.60 -22.47 0.53
C PRO A 115 12.88 -22.10 -0.20
N THR A 116 12.81 -21.32 -1.28
CA THR A 116 13.99 -20.78 -1.92
C THR A 116 14.71 -19.91 -0.88
N PRO A 117 15.92 -20.28 -0.42
CA PRO A 117 16.64 -19.52 0.58
C PRO A 117 17.33 -18.34 -0.12
N GLU A 118 16.55 -17.38 -0.60
CA GLU A 118 17.07 -16.02 -0.79
C GLU A 118 16.93 -15.30 0.55
N PRO A 119 17.91 -14.46 0.94
CA PRO A 119 17.82 -13.76 2.20
C PRO A 119 16.49 -13.01 2.18
N ALA A 120 15.71 -13.25 3.22
CA ALA A 120 14.67 -12.34 3.64
C ALA A 120 15.34 -10.99 3.89
N ARG A 121 15.60 -10.22 2.81
CA ARG A 121 15.53 -8.79 2.93
C ARG A 121 14.12 -8.60 3.44
N ALA A 122 14.05 -8.22 4.70
CA ALA A 122 12.93 -7.62 5.35
C ALA A 122 12.54 -6.36 4.55
N ALA A 123 12.13 -6.54 3.30
CA ALA A 123 11.07 -5.76 2.74
C ALA A 123 9.84 -6.30 3.46
N GLY A 124 9.60 -5.77 4.66
CA GLY A 124 8.22 -5.61 5.12
C GLY A 124 7.42 -5.09 3.92
N PRO A 125 6.15 -5.48 3.78
CA PRO A 125 5.38 -5.23 2.57
C PRO A 125 5.56 -3.76 2.20
N PHE A 126 6.25 -3.47 1.11
CA PHE A 126 6.63 -2.08 0.80
C PHE A 126 5.40 -1.21 0.53
N TRP A 127 4.25 -1.86 0.31
CA TRP A 127 2.91 -1.28 0.24
C TRP A 127 2.28 -0.99 1.63
N ARG A 128 2.74 -1.64 2.70
CA ARG A 128 2.42 -1.30 4.11
C ARG A 128 3.37 -0.26 4.69
N MET A 129 4.54 -0.09 4.10
CA MET A 129 5.25 1.17 4.24
C MET A 129 4.40 2.23 3.54
N ALA A 130 3.54 2.92 4.28
CA ALA A 130 3.20 4.27 3.89
C ALA A 130 4.53 4.95 3.54
N PRO A 131 4.70 5.56 2.34
CA PRO A 131 5.85 6.41 2.15
C PRO A 131 5.86 7.32 3.36
N LYS A 132 6.92 7.28 4.18
CA LYS A 132 7.12 8.27 5.22
C LYS A 132 6.99 9.57 4.45
N ALA A 133 5.85 10.26 4.61
CA ALA A 133 5.67 11.57 4.03
C ALA A 133 6.96 12.30 4.36
N PRO A 134 7.66 12.91 3.39
CA PRO A 134 8.91 13.58 3.68
C PRO A 134 8.63 14.39 4.94
N GLU A 135 9.29 13.98 6.02
CA GLU A 135 9.20 14.61 7.33
C GLU A 135 9.32 16.08 7.02
N PRO A 136 8.25 16.90 7.23
CA PRO A 136 8.09 18.18 6.56
C PRO A 136 9.43 18.88 6.70
N ALA A 137 10.17 18.95 5.58
CA ALA A 137 11.53 19.43 5.59
C ALA A 137 11.37 20.82 6.15
N ALA A 138 11.83 21.02 7.40
CA ALA A 138 11.36 22.07 8.29
C ALA A 138 11.03 23.30 7.45
N GLU A 139 9.71 23.54 7.26
CA GLU A 139 9.27 24.70 6.51
C GLU A 139 10.06 25.87 7.11
N PRO A 140 10.76 26.69 6.32
CA PRO A 140 11.52 27.80 6.89
C PRO A 140 10.52 28.60 7.72
N ALA A 141 10.65 28.48 9.03
CA ALA A 141 9.70 29.07 9.95
C ALA A 141 9.88 30.57 9.77
N VAL A 142 8.88 31.21 9.17
CA VAL A 142 8.87 32.66 9.00
C VAL A 142 8.92 33.26 10.38
N THR A 143 10.11 33.71 10.79
CA THR A 143 10.39 34.10 12.16
C THR A 143 10.14 35.58 12.39
N ASN A 144 10.29 36.42 11.35
CA ASN A 144 10.10 37.86 11.50
C ASN A 144 9.66 38.52 10.19
N LEU A 145 8.37 38.36 9.85
CA LEU A 145 7.77 38.98 8.67
C LEU A 145 7.50 40.46 8.89
N GLN A 146 8.15 41.32 8.11
CA GLN A 146 8.02 42.77 8.15
C GLN A 146 7.41 43.28 6.84
N ALA A 147 6.44 44.19 6.94
CA ALA A 147 5.77 44.81 5.80
C ALA A 147 6.23 46.27 5.61
N VAL A 148 6.81 46.59 4.46
CA VAL A 148 7.30 47.92 4.12
C VAL A 148 6.51 48.49 2.95
N ARG A 149 5.83 49.62 3.17
CA ARG A 149 5.06 50.30 2.11
C ARG A 149 6.00 51.13 1.21
N LEU A 150 6.23 50.64 -0.01
CA LEU A 150 7.12 51.30 -0.98
C LEU A 150 6.41 52.44 -1.72
N SER A 151 5.13 52.26 -2.05
CA SER A 151 4.25 53.28 -2.64
C SER A 151 2.82 53.10 -2.14
N ASP A 152 1.87 53.90 -2.65
CA ASP A 152 0.50 53.79 -2.21
C ASP A 152 -0.17 52.45 -2.54
N THR A 153 0.39 51.72 -3.50
CA THR A 153 -0.17 50.48 -4.04
C THR A 153 0.77 49.29 -4.00
N VAL A 154 1.98 49.45 -3.44
CA VAL A 154 2.98 48.38 -3.39
C VAL A 154 3.53 48.25 -1.98
N THR A 155 3.43 47.05 -1.43
CA THR A 155 3.97 46.65 -0.12
C THR A 155 4.95 45.51 -0.31
N LEU A 156 6.17 45.66 0.21
CA LEU A 156 7.20 44.64 0.25
C LEU A 156 7.08 43.85 1.56
N LEU A 157 7.06 42.52 1.47
CA LEU A 157 7.12 41.63 2.62
C LEU A 157 8.54 41.04 2.69
N VAL A 158 9.20 41.20 3.82
CA VAL A 158 10.56 40.72 4.06
C VAL A 158 10.55 39.85 5.32
N ASP A 159 11.14 38.66 5.23
CA ASP A 159 11.37 37.80 6.40
C ASP A 159 12.83 37.89 6.82
N GLY A 160 13.08 38.40 8.04
CA GLY A 160 14.44 38.55 8.59
C GLY A 160 14.65 39.83 9.39
N ASP A 161 15.78 39.89 10.11
CA ASP A 161 16.18 41.03 10.92
C ASP A 161 17.04 42.03 10.12
N GLY A 162 16.83 43.33 10.36
CA GLY A 162 17.70 44.38 9.82
C GLY A 162 17.29 44.89 8.42
N LEU A 163 16.11 45.53 8.33
CA LEU A 163 15.73 46.24 7.12
C LEU A 163 16.69 47.41 6.83
N PRO A 164 17.16 47.57 5.58
CA PRO A 164 17.84 48.79 5.18
C PRO A 164 16.85 49.97 5.22
N SER A 165 17.37 51.20 5.18
CA SER A 165 16.52 52.40 5.25
C SER A 165 15.45 52.40 4.14
N LEU A 166 14.29 52.98 4.44
CA LEU A 166 13.18 53.06 3.49
C LEU A 166 13.60 53.70 2.15
N ASP A 167 14.49 54.69 2.20
CA ASP A 167 15.00 55.35 0.99
C ASP A 167 15.89 54.42 0.16
N ALA A 168 16.72 53.60 0.79
CA ALA A 168 17.53 52.60 0.09
C ALA A 168 16.65 51.53 -0.56
N LEU A 169 15.62 51.05 0.15
CA LEU A 169 14.64 50.10 -0.39
C LEU A 169 13.87 50.69 -1.57
N ARG A 170 13.41 51.95 -1.46
CA ARG A 170 12.71 52.65 -2.55
C ARG A 170 13.60 52.87 -3.76
N HIS A 171 14.85 53.27 -3.54
CA HIS A 171 15.81 53.47 -4.61
C HIS A 171 16.08 52.16 -5.37
N ALA A 172 16.32 51.07 -4.64
CA ALA A 172 16.53 49.75 -5.24
C ALA A 172 15.29 49.24 -6.00
N ALA A 173 14.09 49.54 -5.49
CA ALA A 173 12.83 49.13 -6.12
C ALA A 173 12.34 50.07 -7.24
N ALA A 174 13.03 51.19 -7.51
CA ALA A 174 12.57 52.20 -8.46
C ALA A 174 12.21 51.65 -9.86
N PRO A 175 13.02 50.78 -10.50
CA PRO A 175 12.68 50.25 -11.83
C PRO A 175 11.37 49.42 -11.82
N LEU A 176 11.12 48.69 -10.74
CA LEU A 176 9.92 47.87 -10.57
C LEU A 176 8.68 48.74 -10.33
N LEU A 177 8.81 49.78 -9.51
CA LEU A 177 7.73 50.72 -9.24
C LEU A 177 7.33 51.49 -10.50
N ASP A 178 8.31 51.91 -11.31
CA ASP A 178 8.08 52.56 -12.59
C ASP A 178 7.32 51.63 -13.53
N LEU A 179 7.74 50.37 -13.69
CA LEU A 179 7.05 49.41 -14.55
C LEU A 179 5.57 49.25 -14.14
N ILE A 180 5.31 49.07 -12.84
CA ILE A 180 3.95 48.91 -12.32
C ILE A 180 3.11 50.18 -12.55
N ALA A 181 3.70 51.36 -12.37
CA ALA A 181 3.01 52.63 -12.62
C ALA A 181 2.63 52.81 -14.10
N HIS A 182 3.52 52.44 -15.04
CA HIS A 182 3.25 52.51 -16.48
C HIS A 182 2.14 51.54 -16.89
N THR A 183 2.17 50.28 -16.43
CA THR A 183 1.11 49.30 -16.74
C THR A 183 -0.28 49.72 -16.27
N ARG A 184 -0.37 50.48 -15.18
CA ARG A 184 -1.63 51.02 -14.70
C ARG A 184 -2.13 52.19 -15.55
N LYS A 185 -1.22 53.04 -16.02
CA LYS A 185 -1.55 54.19 -16.86
C LYS A 185 -2.09 53.76 -18.22
N ASP A 186 -1.63 52.63 -18.75
CA ASP A 186 -2.14 52.04 -20.00
C ASP A 186 -3.49 51.32 -19.84
N SER A 187 -3.93 51.08 -18.59
CA SER A 187 -5.18 50.39 -18.24
C SER A 187 -6.32 51.36 -17.86
N SER A 188 -6.16 52.67 -18.06
CA SER A 188 -7.15 53.72 -17.78
C SER A 188 -7.55 54.50 -19.03
#